data_AF-A0A7S3XLI5-F1
#
_entry.id   AF-A0A7S3XLI5-F1
#
_cell.length_a   1.000
_cell.length_b   1.000
_cell.length_c   1.000
_cell.angle_alpha   90.00
_cell.angle_beta   90.00
_cell.angle_gamma   90.00
#
_symmetry.space_group_name_H-M   'P 1'
#
loop_
_entity.id
_entity.type
_entity.pdbx_description
1 polymer ?
#
loop_
_entity_poly.entity_id
_entity_poly.type
_entity_poly.pdbx_seq_one_letter_code
_entity_poly.pdbx_strand_id
1 'polypeptide(L)'
;RERLRAFEDGAIPKEARKTIDEELEKLEALEKNSPEFNVTKNYLDWLTSLPWGKFSEETFDVAAARAVLDAEHHGLEDVKERVLEFIAVGRLRGAVHGKILCLAGPPGVGKTSIGRSIARALNREYYRFSVGGLSDVAEIKGHRRTYIGAMPGKVVQCLKSTQTSNPLILIDEIDKLGRGHQGDPASALLELLDPAQNGAFHDHYLDVPVDLSKALFLCTANQLETIPGPLADRMEIIR
;
A
#
# COMPACT_ATOMS: atom_id res chain seq x y z
N ARG A 1 1.65 -25.71 2.82
CA ARG A 1 3.05 -26.16 2.64
C ARG A 1 3.57 -25.95 1.21
N GLU A 2 2.88 -26.39 0.15
CA GLU A 2 3.34 -26.20 -1.24
C GLU A 2 3.59 -24.71 -1.60
N ARG A 3 2.64 -23.82 -1.28
CA ARG A 3 2.80 -22.36 -1.45
C ARG A 3 4.06 -21.80 -0.78
N LEU A 4 4.49 -22.38 0.35
CA LEU A 4 5.67 -21.91 1.08
C LEU A 4 6.98 -22.23 0.36
N ARG A 5 6.99 -23.22 -0.54
CA ARG A 5 8.16 -23.58 -1.33
C ARG A 5 8.40 -22.62 -2.49
N ALA A 6 7.43 -21.80 -2.83
CA ALA A 6 7.55 -20.81 -3.89
C ALA A 6 8.30 -19.54 -3.45
N PHE A 7 8.53 -19.37 -2.14
CA PHE A 7 9.30 -18.24 -1.61
C PHE A 7 10.79 -18.60 -1.55
N GLU A 8 11.63 -17.64 -1.89
CA GLU A 8 13.07 -17.74 -1.70
C GLU A 8 13.43 -17.80 -0.20
N ASP A 9 14.60 -18.38 0.09
CA ASP A 9 15.10 -18.47 1.47
C ASP A 9 15.27 -17.06 2.07
N GLY A 10 14.60 -16.81 3.19
CA GLY A 10 14.64 -15.52 3.88
C GLY A 10 13.68 -14.45 3.35
N ALA A 11 12.90 -14.74 2.30
CA ALA A 11 11.90 -13.78 1.78
C ALA A 11 10.75 -13.54 2.77
N ILE A 12 10.36 -14.57 3.52
CA ILE A 12 9.37 -14.46 4.60
C ILE A 12 10.10 -14.02 5.88
N PRO A 13 9.68 -12.92 6.55
CA PRO A 13 10.24 -12.51 7.83
C PRO A 13 10.19 -13.63 8.87
N LYS A 14 11.20 -13.70 9.75
CA LYS A 14 11.30 -14.77 10.76
C LYS A 14 10.06 -14.89 11.64
N GLU A 15 9.49 -13.76 12.05
CA GLU A 15 8.26 -13.71 12.85
C GLU A 15 7.07 -14.28 12.08
N ALA A 16 6.85 -13.81 10.85
CA ALA A 16 5.79 -14.33 9.98
C ALA A 16 5.97 -15.83 9.70
N ARG A 17 7.20 -16.29 9.47
CA ARG A 17 7.49 -17.71 9.23
C ARG A 17 7.16 -18.57 10.45
N LYS A 18 7.58 -18.14 11.63
CA LYS A 18 7.28 -18.82 12.89
C LYS A 18 5.77 -18.94 13.09
N THR A 19 5.01 -17.84 12.91
CA THR A 19 3.56 -17.84 13.04
C THR A 19 2.89 -18.77 12.02
N ILE A 20 3.37 -18.80 10.77
CA ILE A 20 2.86 -19.73 9.75
C ILE A 20 3.07 -21.18 10.17
N ASP A 21 4.26 -21.52 10.67
CA ASP A 21 4.59 -22.90 11.06
C ASP A 21 3.75 -23.34 12.28
N GLU A 22 3.58 -22.47 13.29
CA GLU A 22 2.70 -22.72 14.45
C GLU A 22 1.23 -22.92 14.05
N GLU A 23 0.68 -22.07 13.19
CA GLU A 23 -0.71 -22.18 12.74
C GLU A 23 -0.93 -23.39 11.82
N LEU A 24 0.09 -23.84 11.09
CA LEU A 24 0.03 -25.09 10.31
C LEU A 24 -0.06 -26.31 11.22
N GLU A 25 0.76 -26.39 12.28
CA GLU A 25 0.69 -27.45 13.27
C GLU A 25 -0.68 -27.47 13.96
N LYS A 26 -1.18 -26.28 14.33
CA LYS A 26 -2.52 -26.12 14.90
C LYS A 26 -3.60 -26.62 13.94
N LEU A 27 -3.54 -26.24 12.66
CA LEU A 27 -4.53 -26.67 11.66
C LEU A 27 -4.56 -28.19 11.47
N GLU A 28 -3.40 -28.86 11.53
CA GLU A 28 -3.29 -30.32 11.41
C GLU A 28 -3.93 -31.06 12.58
N ALA A 29 -3.92 -30.46 13.78
CA ALA A 29 -4.54 -31.03 14.99
C ALA A 29 -6.05 -30.75 15.09
N LEU A 30 -6.58 -29.76 14.38
CA LEU A 30 -7.98 -29.34 14.48
C LEU A 30 -8.93 -30.25 13.68
N GLU A 31 -10.13 -30.45 14.22
CA GLU A 31 -11.22 -31.12 13.50
C GLU A 31 -11.71 -30.26 12.33
N LYS A 32 -11.82 -30.85 11.13
CA LYS A 32 -12.18 -30.16 9.88
C LYS A 32 -13.53 -29.43 9.91
N ASN A 33 -14.46 -29.89 10.74
CA ASN A 33 -15.80 -29.31 10.84
C ASN A 33 -15.89 -28.20 11.91
N SER A 34 -14.81 -27.95 12.66
CA SER A 34 -14.80 -26.93 13.70
C SER A 34 -14.78 -25.52 13.09
N PRO A 35 -15.45 -24.53 13.71
CA PRO A 35 -15.32 -23.13 13.31
C PRO A 35 -13.88 -22.63 13.35
N GLU A 36 -13.08 -23.12 14.32
CA GLU A 36 -11.68 -22.76 14.49
C GLU A 36 -10.81 -23.23 13.32
N PHE A 37 -11.08 -24.41 12.75
CA PHE A 37 -10.40 -24.89 11.55
C PHE A 37 -10.56 -23.91 10.38
N ASN A 38 -11.76 -23.37 10.16
CA ASN A 38 -12.01 -22.41 9.09
C ASN A 38 -11.29 -21.08 9.34
N VAL A 39 -11.27 -20.60 10.59
CA VAL A 39 -10.55 -19.36 10.95
C VAL A 39 -9.05 -19.50 10.73
N THR A 40 -8.43 -20.57 11.26
CA THR A 40 -6.98 -20.83 11.08
C THR A 40 -6.65 -21.06 9.60
N LYS A 41 -7.48 -21.79 8.85
CA LYS A 41 -7.29 -21.99 7.41
C LYS A 41 -7.33 -20.67 6.64
N ASN A 42 -8.29 -19.79 6.93
CA ASN A 42 -8.39 -18.49 6.27
C ASN A 42 -7.19 -17.59 6.61
N TYR A 43 -6.74 -17.62 7.86
CA TYR A 43 -5.56 -16.88 8.30
C TYR A 43 -4.29 -17.35 7.56
N LEU A 44 -4.09 -18.66 7.48
CA LEU A 44 -3.01 -19.26 6.69
C LEU A 44 -3.14 -18.94 5.19
N ASP A 45 -4.36 -18.88 4.64
CA ASP A 45 -4.55 -18.46 3.25
C ASP A 45 -4.06 -17.03 3.03
N TRP A 46 -4.38 -16.09 3.93
CA TRP A 46 -3.85 -14.73 3.88
C TRP A 46 -2.33 -14.71 3.97
N LEU A 47 -1.74 -15.29 5.02
CA LEU A 47 -0.29 -15.30 5.21
C LEU A 47 0.47 -15.92 4.03
N THR A 48 -0.06 -16.99 3.43
CA THR A 48 0.61 -17.69 2.33
C THR A 48 0.33 -17.11 0.94
N SER A 49 -0.63 -16.19 0.81
CA SER A 49 -0.96 -15.53 -0.46
C SER A 49 -0.30 -14.16 -0.62
N LEU A 50 0.38 -13.66 0.41
CA LEU A 50 1.11 -12.40 0.34
C LEU A 50 2.44 -12.59 -0.42
N PRO A 51 2.85 -11.59 -1.22
CA PRO A 51 4.03 -11.67 -2.09
C PRO A 51 5.33 -11.42 -1.32
N TRP A 52 5.57 -12.11 -0.20
CA TRP A 52 6.76 -11.90 0.64
C TRP A 52 8.06 -11.91 -0.18
N GLY A 53 8.79 -10.79 -0.14
CA GLY A 53 10.07 -10.62 -0.84
C GLY A 53 9.99 -10.68 -2.37
N LYS A 54 8.78 -10.71 -2.95
CA LYS A 54 8.59 -10.74 -4.40
C LYS A 54 8.34 -9.33 -4.91
N PHE A 55 9.19 -8.87 -5.82
CA PHE A 55 9.14 -7.53 -6.39
C PHE A 55 8.91 -7.60 -7.91
N SER A 56 8.15 -6.66 -8.45
CA SER A 56 8.02 -6.46 -9.90
C SER A 56 9.28 -5.78 -10.43
N GLU A 57 9.62 -6.04 -11.69
CA GLU A 57 10.71 -5.33 -12.35
C GLU A 57 10.34 -3.85 -12.53
N GLU A 58 11.18 -2.96 -12.01
CA GLU A 58 10.96 -1.51 -12.08
C GLU A 58 11.79 -0.89 -13.20
N THR A 59 11.24 0.13 -13.83
CA THR A 59 11.98 0.98 -14.78
C THR A 59 11.99 2.42 -14.30
N PHE A 60 13.13 3.09 -14.53
CA PHE A 60 13.33 4.50 -14.23
C PHE A 60 13.74 5.29 -15.47
N ASP A 61 13.27 4.85 -16.64
CA ASP A 61 13.52 5.55 -17.89
C ASP A 61 12.64 6.81 -17.98
N VAL A 62 13.26 7.95 -17.71
CA VAL A 62 12.63 9.28 -17.78
C VAL A 62 12.09 9.59 -19.18
N ALA A 63 12.76 9.14 -20.25
CA ALA A 63 12.30 9.38 -21.61
C ALA A 63 11.05 8.56 -21.93
N ALA A 64 11.04 7.29 -21.54
CA ALA A 64 9.86 6.44 -21.67
C ALA A 64 8.70 6.95 -20.80
N ALA A 65 8.98 7.37 -19.57
CA ALA A 65 7.99 7.94 -18.67
C ALA A 65 7.35 9.21 -19.26
N ARG A 66 8.16 10.11 -19.84
CA ARG A 66 7.67 11.31 -20.52
C ARG A 66 6.72 10.95 -21.67
N ALA A 67 7.11 9.98 -22.51
CA ALA A 67 6.28 9.55 -23.62
C ALA A 67 4.91 8.99 -23.15
N VAL A 68 4.88 8.21 -22.06
CA VAL A 68 3.63 7.71 -21.47
C VAL A 68 2.76 8.86 -20.95
N LEU A 69 3.35 9.78 -20.20
CA LEU A 69 2.63 10.92 -19.62
C LEU A 69 2.08 11.87 -20.69
N ASP A 70 2.86 12.14 -21.74
CA ASP A 70 2.46 13.01 -22.85
C ASP A 70 1.39 12.38 -23.74
N ALA A 71 1.41 11.05 -23.90
CA ALA A 71 0.40 10.33 -24.67
C ALA A 71 -0.95 10.26 -23.94
N GLU A 72 -0.96 10.13 -22.61
CA GLU A 72 -2.18 9.91 -21.82
C GLU A 72 -2.77 11.20 -21.23
N HIS A 73 -1.98 12.27 -21.11
CA HIS A 73 -2.41 13.54 -20.51
C HIS A 73 -2.03 14.73 -21.38
N HIS A 74 -3.03 15.49 -21.82
CA HIS A 74 -2.82 16.74 -22.53
C HIS A 74 -2.59 17.90 -21.53
N GLY A 75 -1.54 18.69 -21.72
CA GLY A 75 -1.15 19.75 -20.79
C GLY A 75 -0.51 19.19 -19.51
N LEU A 76 -0.80 19.81 -18.35
CA LEU A 76 -0.22 19.44 -17.05
C LEU A 76 1.32 19.47 -17.04
N GLU A 77 1.95 20.38 -17.78
CA GLU A 77 3.41 20.41 -17.97
C GLU A 77 4.15 20.47 -16.63
N ASP A 78 3.73 21.35 -15.71
CA ASP A 78 4.32 21.47 -14.39
C ASP A 78 4.22 20.16 -13.59
N VAL A 79 3.07 19.48 -13.65
CA VAL A 79 2.85 18.21 -12.95
C VAL A 79 3.71 17.10 -13.55
N LYS A 80 3.75 17.01 -14.89
CA LYS A 80 4.58 16.04 -15.60
C LYS A 80 6.06 16.27 -15.31
N GLU A 81 6.52 17.52 -15.30
CA GLU A 81 7.90 17.85 -14.99
C GLU A 81 8.29 17.39 -13.58
N ARG A 82 7.46 17.66 -12.57
CA ARG A 82 7.69 17.16 -11.20
C ARG A 82 7.69 15.65 -11.09
N VAL A 83 6.78 14.97 -11.78
CA VAL A 83 6.76 13.51 -11.83
C VAL A 83 8.04 12.97 -12.49
N LEU A 84 8.53 13.61 -13.55
CA LEU A 84 9.77 13.20 -14.21
C LEU A 84 11.00 13.46 -13.36
N GLU A 85 11.06 14.59 -12.64
CA GLU A 85 12.09 14.87 -11.63
C GLU A 85 12.13 13.77 -10.56
N PHE A 86 10.96 13.38 -10.06
CA PHE A 86 10.83 12.31 -9.07
C PHE A 86 11.36 10.96 -9.59
N ILE A 87 11.00 10.59 -10.82
CA ILE A 87 11.52 9.37 -11.47
C ILE A 87 13.03 9.46 -11.69
N ALA A 88 13.55 10.63 -12.09
CA ALA A 88 14.98 10.86 -12.28
C ALA A 88 15.78 10.72 -10.97
N VAL A 89 15.25 11.23 -9.86
CA VAL A 89 15.83 11.03 -8.52
C VAL A 89 15.82 9.55 -8.14
N GLY A 90 14.73 8.84 -8.43
CA GLY A 90 14.63 7.38 -8.26
C GLY A 90 15.72 6.62 -9.03
N ARG A 91 15.98 7.01 -10.28
CA ARG A 91 17.05 6.45 -11.12
C ARG A 91 18.43 6.60 -10.48
N LEU A 92 18.73 7.77 -9.91
CA LEU A 92 20.03 8.06 -9.29
C LEU A 92 20.24 7.27 -7.99
N ARG A 93 19.17 7.04 -7.23
CA ARG A 93 19.24 6.37 -5.92
C ARG A 93 19.01 4.85 -6.01
N GLY A 94 18.55 4.34 -7.15
CA GLY A 94 18.16 2.94 -7.34
C GLY A 94 16.88 2.54 -6.58
N ALA A 95 16.23 3.51 -5.93
CA ALA A 95 14.97 3.34 -5.24
C ALA A 95 14.29 4.71 -5.10
N VAL A 96 12.96 4.70 -5.12
CA VAL A 96 12.15 5.88 -4.89
C VAL A 96 12.02 6.11 -3.38
N HIS A 97 12.93 6.91 -2.83
CA HIS A 97 12.88 7.36 -1.43
C HIS A 97 12.76 8.88 -1.37
N GLY A 98 11.73 9.39 -0.69
CA GLY A 98 11.46 10.83 -0.61
C GLY A 98 10.12 11.15 0.04
N LYS A 99 9.72 12.43 -0.06
CA LYS A 99 8.38 12.89 0.33
C LYS A 99 7.32 12.23 -0.54
N ILE A 100 6.12 12.07 0.01
CA ILE A 100 4.99 11.47 -0.71
C ILE A 100 4.43 12.51 -1.68
N LEU A 101 4.32 12.18 -2.96
CA LEU A 101 3.72 13.10 -3.91
C LEU A 101 2.20 13.18 -3.67
N CYS A 102 1.69 14.39 -3.49
CA CYS A 102 0.27 14.68 -3.37
C CYS A 102 -0.19 15.53 -4.55
N LEU A 103 -1.02 14.95 -5.41
CA LEU A 103 -1.62 15.60 -6.55
C LEU A 103 -2.85 16.36 -6.08
N ALA A 104 -2.80 17.69 -6.12
CA ALA A 104 -3.86 18.55 -5.60
C ALA A 104 -4.48 19.39 -6.72
N GLY A 105 -5.81 19.45 -6.78
CA GLY A 105 -6.50 20.26 -7.78
C GLY A 105 -8.00 20.01 -7.78
N PRO A 106 -8.80 20.75 -8.58
CA PRO A 106 -10.24 20.55 -8.63
C PRO A 106 -10.63 19.13 -9.10
N PRO A 107 -11.85 18.67 -8.81
CA PRO A 107 -12.34 17.38 -9.31
C PRO A 107 -12.35 17.38 -10.84
N GLY A 108 -12.08 16.22 -11.46
CA GLY A 108 -12.12 16.04 -12.91
C GLY A 108 -10.84 16.39 -13.68
N VAL A 109 -9.79 16.89 -13.02
CA VAL A 109 -8.50 17.23 -13.69
C VAL A 109 -7.56 16.04 -13.95
N GLY A 110 -8.02 14.80 -13.73
CA GLY A 110 -7.24 13.61 -14.05
C GLY A 110 -6.22 13.14 -13.01
N LYS A 111 -6.26 13.62 -11.76
CA LYS A 111 -5.35 13.23 -10.65
C LYS A 111 -5.20 11.70 -10.48
N THR A 112 -6.31 10.97 -10.54
CA THR A 112 -6.30 9.51 -10.45
C THR A 112 -5.72 8.87 -11.71
N SER A 113 -5.97 9.47 -12.87
CA SER A 113 -5.49 8.98 -14.16
C SER A 113 -3.97 9.10 -14.25
N ILE A 114 -3.41 10.24 -13.84
CA ILE A 114 -1.96 10.44 -13.85
C ILE A 114 -1.25 9.51 -12.86
N GLY A 115 -1.83 9.21 -11.70
CA GLY A 115 -1.29 8.19 -10.78
C GLY A 115 -1.16 6.81 -11.43
N ARG A 116 -2.14 6.41 -12.27
CA ARG A 116 -2.08 5.17 -13.04
C ARG A 116 -0.99 5.22 -14.13
N SER A 117 -0.85 6.36 -14.81
CA SER A 117 0.19 6.54 -15.82
C SER A 117 1.60 6.50 -15.22
N ILE A 118 1.77 7.02 -14.00
CA ILE A 118 3.03 6.91 -13.25
C ILE A 118 3.34 5.44 -12.95
N ALA A 119 2.36 4.66 -12.49
CA ALA A 119 2.57 3.24 -12.22
C ALA A 119 2.97 2.49 -13.50
N ARG A 120 2.30 2.77 -14.62
CA ARG A 120 2.64 2.22 -15.95
C ARG A 120 4.03 2.64 -16.40
N ALA A 121 4.39 3.91 -16.25
CA ALA A 121 5.70 4.43 -16.60
C ALA A 121 6.84 3.79 -15.78
N LEU A 122 6.57 3.41 -14.54
CA LEU A 122 7.52 2.74 -13.64
C LEU A 122 7.50 1.20 -13.75
N ASN A 123 6.60 0.64 -14.56
CA ASN A 123 6.30 -0.80 -14.61
C ASN A 123 5.97 -1.40 -13.23
N ARG A 124 5.19 -0.66 -12.43
CA ARG A 124 4.71 -1.10 -11.11
C ARG A 124 3.23 -1.46 -11.18
N GLU A 125 2.85 -2.48 -10.43
CA GLU A 125 1.44 -2.79 -10.21
C GLU A 125 0.72 -1.63 -9.54
N TYR A 126 -0.50 -1.34 -9.99
CA TYR A 126 -1.27 -0.19 -9.54
C TYR A 126 -2.44 -0.63 -8.66
N TYR A 127 -2.52 -0.06 -7.46
CA TYR A 127 -3.66 -0.23 -6.58
C TYR A 127 -4.19 1.12 -6.12
N ARG A 128 -5.52 1.24 -6.04
CA ARG A 128 -6.18 2.46 -5.58
C ARG A 128 -7.22 2.13 -4.51
N PHE A 129 -7.22 2.91 -3.44
CA PHE A 129 -8.34 3.00 -2.52
C PHE A 129 -8.61 4.45 -2.15
N SER A 130 -9.89 4.79 -1.93
CA SER A 130 -10.27 6.10 -1.40
C SER A 130 -10.25 6.07 0.12
N VAL A 131 -9.81 7.17 0.72
CA VAL A 131 -9.92 7.43 2.16
C VAL A 131 -11.01 8.46 2.48
N GLY A 132 -11.72 8.95 1.47
CA GLY A 132 -12.80 9.90 1.63
C GLY A 132 -13.97 9.29 2.41
N GLY A 133 -14.34 9.93 3.52
CA GLY A 133 -15.39 9.44 4.41
C GLY A 133 -14.96 8.32 5.36
N LEU A 134 -13.68 7.92 5.34
CA LEU A 134 -13.16 6.95 6.31
C LEU A 134 -13.29 7.51 7.73
N SER A 135 -13.84 6.68 8.61
CA SER A 135 -14.00 7.00 10.03
C SER A 135 -13.49 5.88 10.95
N ASP A 136 -13.11 4.73 10.39
CA ASP A 136 -12.59 3.58 11.15
C ASP A 136 -11.15 3.26 10.74
N VAL A 137 -10.28 3.16 11.74
CA VAL A 137 -8.87 2.74 11.62
C VAL A 137 -8.76 1.32 11.04
N ALA A 138 -9.75 0.46 11.30
CA ALA A 138 -9.75 -0.91 10.83
C ALA A 138 -9.82 -1.04 9.30
N GLU A 139 -10.28 -0.01 8.58
CA GLU A 139 -10.21 -0.06 7.11
C GLU A 139 -8.76 -0.04 6.61
N ILE A 140 -7.87 0.65 7.32
CA ILE A 140 -6.44 0.73 6.96
C ILE A 140 -5.65 -0.42 7.59
N LYS A 141 -5.87 -0.68 8.89
CA LYS A 141 -5.10 -1.66 9.67
C LYS A 141 -5.75 -3.03 9.86
N GLY A 142 -6.96 -3.23 9.34
CA GLY A 142 -7.71 -4.46 9.56
C GLY A 142 -8.32 -4.58 10.95
N HIS A 143 -9.15 -5.61 11.10
CA HIS A 143 -9.72 -6.01 12.38
C HIS A 143 -8.88 -7.11 13.03
N ARG A 144 -8.91 -7.19 14.37
CA ARG A 144 -8.36 -8.34 15.07
C ARG A 144 -9.06 -9.61 14.60
N ARG A 145 -8.29 -10.67 14.32
CA ARG A 145 -8.80 -11.96 13.81
C ARG A 145 -9.86 -12.63 14.72
N THR A 146 -9.93 -12.24 15.98
CA THR A 146 -10.91 -12.74 16.96
C THR A 146 -12.32 -12.21 16.73
N TYR A 147 -12.50 -11.16 15.92
CA TYR A 147 -13.82 -10.59 15.64
C TYR A 147 -14.55 -11.37 14.54
N ILE A 148 -15.86 -11.50 14.69
CA ILE A 148 -16.72 -12.14 13.69
C ILE A 148 -16.69 -11.29 12.42
N GLY A 149 -16.33 -11.90 11.28
CA GLY A 149 -16.21 -11.20 10.01
C GLY A 149 -14.95 -10.34 9.89
N ALA A 150 -13.93 -10.57 10.72
CA ALA A 150 -12.67 -9.84 10.65
C ALA A 150 -12.03 -9.96 9.26
N MET A 151 -11.54 -8.83 8.76
CA MET A 151 -10.86 -8.71 7.47
C MET A 151 -9.53 -7.95 7.66
N PRO A 152 -8.49 -8.28 6.87
CA PRO A 152 -7.28 -7.45 6.80
C PRO A 152 -7.57 -6.06 6.24
N GLY A 153 -6.69 -5.12 6.55
CA GLY A 153 -6.76 -3.75 6.04
C GLY A 153 -6.51 -3.64 4.54
N LYS A 154 -6.83 -2.47 3.98
CA LYS A 154 -6.70 -2.20 2.53
C LYS A 154 -5.29 -2.43 1.99
N VAL A 155 -4.26 -2.23 2.81
CA VAL A 155 -2.87 -2.39 2.40
C VAL A 155 -2.51 -3.86 2.21
N VAL A 156 -2.93 -4.74 3.13
CA VAL A 156 -2.77 -6.18 2.99
C VAL A 156 -3.56 -6.71 1.78
N GLN A 157 -4.77 -6.18 1.57
CA GLN A 157 -5.57 -6.48 0.38
C GLN A 157 -4.87 -6.02 -0.92
N CYS A 158 -4.18 -4.87 -0.89
CA CYS A 158 -3.37 -4.38 -2.00
C CYS A 158 -2.24 -5.37 -2.35
N LEU A 159 -1.46 -5.80 -1.35
CA LEU A 159 -0.37 -6.75 -1.59
C LEU A 159 -0.89 -8.09 -2.13
N LYS A 160 -2.00 -8.61 -1.58
CA LYS A 160 -2.61 -9.84 -2.10
C LYS A 160 -3.17 -9.66 -3.51
N SER A 161 -3.73 -8.51 -3.87
CA SER A 161 -4.30 -8.32 -5.22
C SER A 161 -3.23 -8.06 -6.29
N THR A 162 -2.21 -7.29 -5.96
CA THR A 162 -1.11 -6.94 -6.89
C THR A 162 -0.05 -8.03 -6.99
N GLN A 163 0.02 -8.95 -6.03
CA GLN A 163 1.00 -10.05 -6.03
C GLN A 163 2.46 -9.58 -6.14
N THR A 164 2.75 -8.38 -5.62
CA THR A 164 4.09 -7.79 -5.51
C THR A 164 4.25 -6.94 -4.24
N SER A 165 5.47 -6.80 -3.73
CA SER A 165 5.84 -6.02 -2.53
C SER A 165 6.28 -4.58 -2.81
N ASN A 166 6.35 -4.17 -4.07
CA ASN A 166 6.67 -2.80 -4.51
C ASN A 166 5.55 -2.11 -5.34
N PRO A 167 4.25 -2.32 -5.05
CA PRO A 167 3.20 -1.71 -5.85
C PRO A 167 3.21 -0.19 -5.73
N LEU A 168 2.64 0.49 -6.71
CA LEU A 168 2.20 1.88 -6.57
C LEU A 168 0.80 1.89 -5.96
N ILE A 169 0.68 2.53 -4.80
CA ILE A 169 -0.56 2.67 -4.03
C ILE A 169 -1.02 4.12 -4.10
N LEU A 170 -2.15 4.35 -4.78
CA LEU A 170 -2.82 5.64 -4.81
C LEU A 170 -3.87 5.73 -3.69
N ILE A 171 -3.66 6.67 -2.77
CA ILE A 171 -4.58 7.05 -1.70
C ILE A 171 -5.42 8.23 -2.20
N ASP A 172 -6.66 7.96 -2.59
CA ASP A 172 -7.57 8.94 -3.18
C ASP A 172 -8.29 9.74 -2.07
N GLU A 173 -8.51 11.04 -2.28
CA GLU A 173 -9.32 11.91 -1.42
C GLU A 173 -8.85 12.04 0.05
N ILE A 174 -7.54 12.24 0.25
CA ILE A 174 -6.95 12.41 1.59
C ILE A 174 -7.45 13.65 2.33
N ASP A 175 -8.00 14.61 1.59
CA ASP A 175 -8.64 15.83 2.06
C ASP A 175 -10.03 15.59 2.68
N LYS A 176 -10.61 14.40 2.48
CA LYS A 176 -11.96 14.03 2.95
C LYS A 176 -11.94 13.01 4.09
N LEU A 177 -10.82 12.91 4.81
CA LEU A 177 -10.72 12.06 5.99
C LEU A 177 -11.75 12.48 7.05
N GLY A 178 -12.57 11.54 7.49
CA GLY A 178 -13.49 11.75 8.60
C GLY A 178 -12.77 11.76 9.94
N ARG A 179 -13.34 12.46 10.93
CA ARG A 179 -12.94 12.29 12.33
C ARG A 179 -13.73 11.13 12.91
N GLY A 180 -13.07 10.00 13.09
CA GLY A 180 -13.64 8.79 13.68
C GLY A 180 -13.94 8.92 15.17
N HIS A 181 -14.90 8.12 15.66
CA HIS A 181 -15.14 7.95 17.10
C HIS A 181 -14.24 6.84 17.71
N GLN A 182 -13.73 5.92 16.88
CA GLN A 182 -12.88 4.78 17.28
C GLN A 182 -11.43 4.94 16.77
N GLY A 183 -10.76 5.99 17.21
CA GLY A 183 -9.39 6.31 16.83
C GLY A 183 -9.29 7.24 15.62
N ASP A 184 -8.07 7.68 15.35
CA ASP A 184 -7.79 8.65 14.28
C ASP A 184 -7.24 7.93 13.03
N PRO A 185 -8.01 7.87 11.92
CA PRO A 185 -7.53 7.25 10.69
C PRO A 185 -6.31 7.97 10.11
N ALA A 186 -6.12 9.26 10.39
CA ALA A 186 -4.92 9.98 9.97
C ALA A 186 -3.66 9.42 10.64
N SER A 187 -3.75 8.99 11.90
CA SER A 187 -2.66 8.33 12.62
C SER A 187 -2.26 6.99 11.98
N ALA A 188 -3.22 6.20 11.49
CA ALA A 188 -2.93 4.98 10.76
C ALA A 188 -2.27 5.23 9.40
N LEU A 189 -2.70 6.28 8.69
CA LEU A 189 -2.03 6.72 7.47
C LEU A 189 -0.61 7.22 7.75
N LEU A 190 -0.37 7.90 8.88
CA LEU A 190 0.97 8.35 9.24
C LEU A 190 1.93 7.17 9.42
N GLU A 191 1.52 6.12 10.12
CA GLU A 191 2.33 4.91 10.28
C GLU A 191 2.62 4.22 8.94
N LEU A 192 1.60 4.17 8.06
CA LEU A 192 1.72 3.60 6.72
C LEU A 192 2.69 4.40 5.83
N LEU A 193 2.66 5.73 5.95
CA LEU A 193 3.37 6.66 5.07
C LEU A 193 4.75 7.07 5.61
N ASP A 194 5.04 6.81 6.88
CA ASP A 194 6.33 7.15 7.50
C ASP A 194 7.39 6.11 7.14
N PRO A 195 8.47 6.48 6.40
CA PRO A 195 9.54 5.55 6.03
C PRO A 195 10.27 4.92 7.22
N ALA A 196 10.19 5.54 8.41
CA ALA A 196 10.76 5.00 9.63
C ALA A 196 9.93 3.87 10.26
N GLN A 197 8.64 3.75 9.89
CA GLN A 197 7.70 2.80 10.51
C GLN A 197 7.17 1.77 9.50
N ASN A 198 7.05 2.14 8.22
CA ASN A 198 6.42 1.31 7.20
C ASN A 198 7.19 0.02 6.84
N GLY A 199 8.46 -0.12 7.23
CA GLY A 199 9.23 -1.36 7.09
C GLY A 199 8.77 -2.50 8.02
N ALA A 200 7.97 -2.19 9.04
CA ALA A 200 7.39 -3.15 9.96
C ALA A 200 5.91 -2.81 10.24
N PHE A 201 5.15 -2.48 9.19
CA PHE A 201 3.74 -2.14 9.31
C PHE A 201 2.95 -3.29 9.93
N HIS A 202 2.12 -2.97 10.94
CA HIS A 202 1.40 -3.98 11.70
C HIS A 202 -0.11 -3.91 11.41
N ASP A 203 -0.58 -4.87 10.61
CA ASP A 203 -2.01 -5.09 10.39
C ASP A 203 -2.59 -5.96 11.52
N HIS A 204 -3.68 -5.52 12.13
CA HIS A 204 -4.31 -6.19 13.29
C HIS A 204 -4.85 -7.59 12.96
N TYR A 205 -5.16 -7.87 11.70
CA TYR A 205 -5.62 -9.19 11.28
C TYR A 205 -4.42 -10.12 11.11
N LEU A 206 -3.37 -9.63 10.46
CA LEU A 206 -2.16 -10.43 10.21
C LEU A 206 -1.35 -10.69 11.47
N ASP A 207 -1.27 -9.71 12.38
CA ASP A 207 -0.54 -9.81 13.64
C ASP A 207 0.96 -10.15 13.46
N VAL A 208 1.51 -9.82 12.30
CA VAL A 208 2.93 -9.99 11.94
C VAL A 208 3.39 -8.76 11.14
N PRO A 209 4.68 -8.37 11.21
CA PRO A 209 5.18 -7.21 10.49
C PRO A 209 5.15 -7.44 8.98
N VAL A 210 4.66 -6.44 8.26
CA VAL A 210 4.66 -6.36 6.79
C VAL A 210 5.58 -5.24 6.35
N ASP A 211 6.56 -5.56 5.51
CA ASP A 211 7.47 -4.57 4.94
C ASP A 211 6.81 -3.85 3.75
N LEU A 212 6.58 -2.55 3.91
CA LEU A 212 6.04 -1.66 2.88
C LEU A 212 7.06 -0.63 2.42
N SER A 213 8.33 -0.74 2.83
CA SER A 213 9.39 0.22 2.52
C SER A 213 9.68 0.37 1.02
N LYS A 214 9.26 -0.61 0.21
CA LYS A 214 9.39 -0.63 -1.26
C LYS A 214 8.12 -0.21 -1.99
N ALA A 215 6.98 -0.12 -1.31
CA ALA A 215 5.75 0.38 -1.89
C ALA A 215 5.88 1.89 -2.16
N LEU A 216 5.37 2.32 -3.31
CA LEU A 216 5.35 3.73 -3.68
C LEU A 216 3.96 4.30 -3.38
N PHE A 217 3.89 5.31 -2.52
CA PHE A 217 2.63 5.96 -2.18
C PHE A 217 2.46 7.26 -2.99
N LEU A 218 1.26 7.43 -3.54
CA LEU A 218 0.77 8.68 -4.12
C LEU A 218 -0.53 9.08 -3.42
N CYS A 219 -0.75 10.37 -3.22
CA CYS A 219 -1.99 10.90 -2.66
C CYS A 219 -2.70 11.80 -3.66
N THR A 220 -4.03 11.88 -3.56
CA THR A 220 -4.82 12.92 -4.23
C THR A 220 -5.58 13.75 -3.21
N ALA A 221 -5.74 15.04 -3.52
CA ALA A 221 -6.56 15.95 -2.75
C ALA A 221 -7.32 16.92 -3.67
N ASN A 222 -8.48 17.40 -3.21
CA ASN A 222 -9.17 18.53 -3.84
C ASN A 222 -8.95 19.83 -3.07
N GLN A 223 -8.96 19.74 -1.74
CA GLN A 223 -8.75 20.88 -0.84
C GLN A 223 -7.54 20.61 0.06
N LEU A 224 -6.55 21.50 0.02
CA LEU A 224 -5.34 21.32 0.82
C LEU A 224 -5.55 21.69 2.29
N GLU A 225 -6.47 22.62 2.58
CA GLU A 225 -6.69 23.11 3.95
C GLU A 225 -7.28 22.04 4.88
N THR A 226 -7.93 21.02 4.32
CA THR A 226 -8.58 19.96 5.09
C THR A 226 -7.68 18.74 5.31
N ILE A 227 -6.50 18.70 4.68
CA ILE A 227 -5.51 17.64 4.93
C ILE A 227 -4.96 17.82 6.35
N PRO A 228 -4.90 16.75 7.17
CA PRO A 228 -4.27 16.81 8.48
C PRO A 228 -2.83 17.32 8.41
N GLY A 229 -2.47 18.33 9.20
CA GLY A 229 -1.13 18.95 9.20
C GLY A 229 0.04 17.96 9.23
N PRO A 230 0.04 16.95 10.12
CA PRO A 230 1.11 15.95 10.15
C PRO A 230 1.30 15.15 8.85
N LEU A 231 0.22 14.95 8.09
CA LEU A 231 0.28 14.31 6.77
C LEU A 231 0.80 15.29 5.73
N ALA A 232 0.29 16.52 5.72
CA ALA A 232 0.70 17.56 4.78
C ALA A 232 2.22 17.86 4.85
N ASP A 233 2.80 17.89 6.05
CA ASP A 233 4.25 18.14 6.24
C ASP A 233 5.16 17.08 5.59
N ARG A 234 4.64 15.86 5.44
CA ARG A 234 5.33 14.71 4.83
C ARG A 234 5.09 14.60 3.33
N MET A 235 4.19 15.42 2.78
CA MET A 235 3.84 15.44 1.37
C MET A 235 4.59 16.52 0.60
N GLU A 236 4.86 16.23 -0.65
CA GLU A 236 5.22 17.21 -1.67
C GLU A 236 3.98 17.47 -2.52
N ILE A 237 3.43 18.68 -2.40
CA ILE A 237 2.19 19.07 -3.04
C ILE A 237 2.48 19.57 -4.46
N ILE A 238 1.84 18.94 -5.45
CA ILE A 238 1.88 19.33 -6.86
C ILE A 238 0.49 19.87 -7.25
N ARG A 239 0.45 21.02 -7.92
CA ARG A 239 -0.78 21.73 -8.33
C ARG A 239 -0.86 21.87 -9.84
#